data_AF-A0A0D6PHY5-F1
#
_entry.id   AF-A0A0D6PHY5-F1
#
_cell.length_a   1.000
_cell.length_b   1.000
_cell.length_c   1.000
_cell.angle_alpha   90.00
_cell.angle_beta   90.00
_cell.angle_gamma   90.00
#
_symmetry.space_group_name_H-M   'P 1'
#
loop_
_entity.id
_entity.type
_entity.pdbx_description
1 polymer ?
#
loop_
_entity_poly.entity_id
_entity_poly.type
_entity_poly.pdbx_seq_one_letter_code
_entity_poly.pdbx_strand_id
1 'polypeptide(L)'
;MKFIILAAIVAATFFWVPQLLEGAPDSCSALALRAVALENQNESGGNNFGEALITGFARAFGGEVARELAARKFPDLPSGVSCDALYWQSVVDPGSLKQAISESRTD
;
A
#
# COMPACT_ATOMS: atom_id res chain seq x y z
N MET A 1 32.34 5.68 -2.13
CA MET A 1 31.67 5.60 -3.46
C MET A 1 30.87 4.30 -3.62
N LYS A 2 31.48 3.12 -3.48
CA LYS A 2 30.78 1.82 -3.60
C LYS A 2 29.54 1.69 -2.69
N PHE A 3 29.63 2.15 -1.44
CA PHE A 3 28.48 2.17 -0.51
C PHE A 3 27.38 3.19 -0.87
N ILE A 4 27.75 4.31 -1.51
CA ILE A 4 26.78 5.34 -1.94
C ILE A 4 25.95 4.80 -3.10
N ILE A 5 26.61 4.13 -4.05
CA ILE A 5 25.94 3.48 -5.19
C ILE A 5 25.01 2.38 -4.69
N LEU A 6 25.47 1.58 -3.72
CA LEU A 6 24.67 0.51 -3.14
C LEU A 6 23.44 1.06 -2.40
N ALA A 7 23.59 2.13 -1.62
CA ALA A 7 22.48 2.81 -0.96
C ALA A 7 21.47 3.40 -1.98
N ALA A 8 21.96 3.98 -3.07
CA ALA A 8 21.11 4.53 -4.13
C ALA A 8 20.29 3.42 -4.83
N ILE A 9 20.90 2.26 -5.11
CA ILE A 9 20.19 1.11 -5.69
C ILE A 9 19.12 0.61 -4.72
N VAL A 10 19.44 0.45 -3.44
CA VAL A 10 18.47 -0.01 -2.44
C VAL A 10 17.29 0.97 -2.35
N ALA A 11 17.56 2.27 -2.27
CA ALA A 11 16.50 3.29 -2.23
C ALA A 11 15.62 3.27 -3.50
N ALA A 12 16.23 3.14 -4.68
CA ALA A 12 15.50 3.04 -5.93
C ALA A 12 14.61 1.80 -5.98
N THR A 13 15.14 0.64 -5.56
CA THR A 13 14.32 -0.59 -5.48
C THR A 13 13.21 -0.47 -4.46
N PHE A 14 13.45 0.16 -3.31
CA PHE A 14 12.44 0.32 -2.27
C PHE A 14 11.21 1.10 -2.75
N PHE A 15 11.42 2.11 -3.61
CA PHE A 15 10.37 2.98 -4.14
C PHE A 15 9.67 2.41 -5.39
N TRP A 16 10.41 1.69 -6.25
CA TRP A 16 9.86 1.18 -7.52
C TRP A 16 9.24 -0.21 -7.40
N VAL A 17 9.71 -1.04 -6.48
CA VAL A 17 9.22 -2.42 -6.32
C VAL A 17 7.72 -2.46 -6.00
N PRO A 18 7.16 -1.64 -5.09
CA PRO A 18 5.72 -1.62 -4.82
C PRO A 18 4.88 -1.30 -6.07
N GLN A 19 5.31 -0.29 -6.84
CA GLN A 19 4.63 0.15 -8.07
C GLN A 19 4.65 -0.95 -9.14
N LEU A 20 5.77 -1.66 -9.29
CA LEU A 20 5.93 -2.74 -10.24
C LEU A 20 5.16 -4.01 -9.85
N LEU A 21 5.13 -4.38 -8.57
CA LEU A 21 4.40 -5.57 -8.11
C LEU A 21 2.89 -5.41 -8.25
N GLU A 22 2.36 -4.25 -7.85
CA GLU A 22 0.91 -4.01 -7.84
C GLU A 22 0.39 -3.43 -9.16
N GLY A 23 1.29 -3.01 -10.06
CA GLY A 23 0.91 -2.34 -11.31
C GLY A 23 0.23 -1.00 -11.06
N ALA A 24 0.75 -0.23 -10.11
CA ALA A 24 0.19 1.04 -9.67
C ALA A 24 0.99 2.24 -10.21
N PRO A 25 0.34 3.38 -10.48
CA PRO A 25 1.03 4.59 -10.96
C PRO A 25 1.87 5.28 -9.88
N ASP A 26 1.61 5.02 -8.60
CA ASP A 26 2.31 5.62 -7.46
C ASP A 26 2.29 4.69 -6.23
N SER A 27 3.13 5.01 -5.25
CA SER A 27 3.33 4.25 -4.02
C SER A 27 2.08 4.08 -3.16
N CYS A 28 1.21 5.10 -3.09
CA CYS A 28 -0.02 5.03 -2.31
C CYS A 28 -1.08 4.19 -3.00
N SER A 29 -1.17 4.28 -4.33
CA SER A 29 -2.00 3.38 -5.13
C SER A 29 -1.55 1.93 -5.01
N ALA A 30 -0.23 1.66 -4.92
CA ALA A 30 0.29 0.31 -4.66
C ALA A 30 -0.15 -0.22 -3.28
N LEU A 31 -0.05 0.63 -2.24
CA LEU A 31 -0.54 0.28 -0.90
C LEU A 31 -2.03 -0.05 -0.90
N ALA A 32 -2.85 0.75 -1.59
CA ALA A 32 -4.28 0.55 -1.67
C ALA A 32 -4.66 -0.76 -2.37
N LEU A 33 -4.00 -1.08 -3.48
CA LEU A 33 -4.18 -2.36 -4.19
C LEU A 33 -3.80 -3.54 -3.31
N ARG A 34 -2.70 -3.43 -2.57
CA ARG A 34 -2.27 -4.47 -1.64
C ARG A 34 -3.23 -4.67 -0.47
N ALA A 35 -3.79 -3.58 0.06
CA ALA A 35 -4.83 -3.64 1.09
C ALA A 35 -6.06 -4.42 0.62
N VAL A 36 -6.53 -4.13 -0.60
CA VAL A 36 -7.64 -4.86 -1.23
C VAL A 36 -7.29 -6.34 -1.42
N ALA A 37 -6.10 -6.64 -1.94
CA ALA A 37 -5.66 -8.02 -2.13
C ALA A 37 -5.61 -8.81 -0.80
N LEU A 38 -5.22 -8.16 0.30
CA LEU A 38 -5.20 -8.77 1.64
C LEU A 38 -6.60 -8.98 2.22
N GLU A 39 -7.57 -8.11 1.89
CA GLU A 39 -8.97 -8.25 2.30
C GLU A 39 -9.63 -9.42 1.53
N ASN A 40 -9.42 -9.49 0.22
CA ASN A 40 -9.94 -10.56 -0.64
C ASN A 40 -9.37 -11.96 -0.30
N GLN A 41 -8.11 -12.05 0.12
CA GLN A 41 -7.51 -13.34 0.53
C GLN A 41 -8.24 -14.00 1.71
N ASN A 42 -8.94 -13.23 2.56
CA ASN A 42 -9.74 -13.79 3.65
C ASN A 42 -11.16 -14.20 3.21
N GLU A 43 -11.66 -13.65 2.11
CA GLU A 43 -12.97 -14.01 1.54
C GLU A 43 -12.80 -15.16 0.54
N SER A 44 -12.52 -16.37 1.05
CA SER A 44 -12.39 -17.62 0.24
C SER A 44 -13.69 -18.06 -0.47
N GLY A 45 -14.63 -17.15 -0.77
CA GLY A 45 -15.86 -17.43 -1.51
C GLY A 45 -16.52 -16.21 -2.16
N GLY A 46 -15.83 -15.07 -2.26
CA GLY A 46 -16.39 -13.82 -2.77
C GLY A 46 -16.52 -13.81 -4.30
N ASN A 47 -17.67 -13.36 -4.80
CA ASN A 47 -17.93 -13.20 -6.24
C ASN A 47 -16.87 -12.31 -6.91
N ASN A 48 -16.19 -12.82 -7.95
CA ASN A 48 -15.18 -12.12 -8.78
C ASN A 48 -15.60 -10.71 -9.25
N PHE A 49 -16.90 -10.43 -9.31
CA PHE A 49 -17.44 -9.12 -9.69
C PHE A 49 -17.25 -8.04 -8.60
N GLY A 50 -17.45 -8.40 -7.33
CA GLY A 50 -17.19 -7.49 -6.20
C GLY A 50 -15.71 -7.17 -6.10
N GLU A 51 -14.87 -8.18 -6.32
CA GLU A 51 -13.42 -8.04 -6.34
C GLU A 51 -12.95 -7.04 -7.41
N ALA A 52 -13.47 -7.16 -8.63
CA ALA A 52 -13.14 -6.26 -9.73
C ALA A 52 -13.59 -4.81 -9.46
N LEU A 53 -14.75 -4.62 -8.81
CA LEU A 53 -15.24 -3.29 -8.43
C LEU A 53 -14.38 -2.65 -7.34
N ILE A 54 -14.03 -3.40 -6.29
CA ILE A 54 -13.20 -2.91 -5.18
C ILE A 54 -11.79 -2.60 -5.70
N THR A 55 -11.23 -3.46 -6.54
CA THR A 55 -9.91 -3.23 -7.16
C THR A 55 -9.94 -2.02 -8.09
N GLY A 56 -11.01 -1.86 -8.88
CA GLY A 56 -11.22 -0.69 -9.73
C GLY A 56 -11.34 0.61 -8.92
N PHE A 57 -12.07 0.57 -7.81
CA PHE A 57 -12.19 1.69 -6.89
C PHE A 57 -10.86 2.02 -6.21
N ALA A 58 -10.10 1.01 -5.76
CA ALA A 58 -8.78 1.21 -5.17
C ALA A 58 -7.76 1.81 -6.15
N ARG A 59 -7.83 1.44 -7.44
CA ARG A 59 -7.02 2.10 -8.47
C ARG A 59 -7.41 3.54 -8.73
N ALA A 60 -8.70 3.85 -8.67
CA ALA A 60 -9.20 5.19 -8.98
C ALA A 60 -9.12 6.17 -7.79
N PHE A 61 -9.35 5.70 -6.57
CA PHE A 61 -9.52 6.51 -5.37
C PHE A 61 -8.75 5.99 -4.15
N GLY A 62 -8.28 4.74 -4.20
CA GLY A 62 -7.59 4.12 -3.06
C GLY A 62 -6.28 4.79 -2.70
N GLY A 63 -5.56 5.36 -3.67
CA GLY A 63 -4.34 6.12 -3.44
C GLY A 63 -4.54 7.34 -2.54
N GLU A 64 -5.69 8.01 -2.62
CA GLU A 64 -6.01 9.18 -1.80
C GLU A 64 -6.33 8.79 -0.35
N VAL A 65 -7.09 7.71 -0.18
CA VAL A 65 -7.38 7.14 1.15
C VAL A 65 -6.11 6.62 1.81
N ALA A 66 -5.28 5.87 1.07
CA ALA A 66 -3.99 5.38 1.53
C ALA A 66 -3.05 6.53 1.91
N ARG A 67 -3.08 7.63 1.15
CA ARG A 67 -2.30 8.83 1.42
C ARG A 67 -2.74 9.52 2.72
N GLU A 68 -4.03 9.66 2.95
CA GLU A 68 -4.54 10.25 4.19
C GLU A 68 -4.21 9.36 5.40
N LEU A 69 -4.38 8.04 5.27
CA LEU A 69 -4.02 7.07 6.30
C LEU A 69 -2.52 7.12 6.63
N ALA A 70 -1.68 7.19 5.59
CA ALA A 70 -0.23 7.30 5.72
C ALA A 70 0.19 8.63 6.36
N ALA A 71 -0.47 9.74 6.01
CA ALA A 71 -0.22 11.04 6.61
C ALA A 71 -0.62 11.11 8.09
N ARG A 72 -1.70 10.42 8.49
CA ARG A 72 -2.09 10.31 9.91
C ARG A 72 -1.09 9.50 10.73
N LYS A 73 -0.57 8.41 10.16
CA LYS A 73 0.37 7.51 10.86
C LYS A 73 1.81 8.04 10.87
N PHE A 74 2.19 8.77 9.84
CA PHE A 74 3.52 9.37 9.67
C PHE A 74 3.40 10.84 9.24
N PRO A 75 3.06 11.76 10.16
CA PRO A 75 2.85 13.17 9.83
C PRO A 75 4.14 13.87 9.36
N ASP A 76 5.30 13.39 9.80
CA ASP A 76 6.60 13.98 9.47
C ASP A 76 7.19 13.45 8.14
N LEU A 77 6.57 12.46 7.51
CA LEU A 77 7.07 11.85 6.27
C LEU A 77 6.26 12.29 5.05
N PRO A 78 6.92 12.43 3.88
CA PRO A 78 6.20 12.63 2.64
C PRO A 78 5.30 11.42 2.35
N SER A 79 4.06 11.69 1.93
CA SER A 79 3.04 10.68 1.59
C SER A 79 3.56 9.48 0.78
N GLY A 80 4.39 9.68 -0.24
CA GLY A 80 4.94 8.56 -1.01
C GLY A 80 5.80 7.61 -0.18
N VAL A 81 6.66 8.16 0.69
CA VAL A 81 7.55 7.37 1.56
C VAL A 81 6.77 6.68 2.66
N SER A 82 5.76 7.34 3.24
CA SER A 82 4.91 6.73 4.26
C SER A 82 4.03 5.62 3.68
N CYS A 83 3.53 5.79 2.44
CA CYS A 83 2.83 4.73 1.72
C CYS A 83 3.76 3.53 1.42
N ASP A 84 4.99 3.75 0.97
CA ASP A 84 5.96 2.66 0.77
C ASP A 84 6.32 1.97 2.08
N ALA A 85 6.53 2.72 3.16
CA ALA A 85 6.80 2.15 4.48
C ALA A 85 5.67 1.24 4.95
N LEU A 86 4.41 1.68 4.78
CA LEU A 86 3.23 0.85 5.07
C LEU A 86 3.10 -0.34 4.12
N TYR A 87 3.50 -0.19 2.86
CA TYR A 87 3.48 -1.28 1.89
C TYR A 87 4.41 -2.39 2.35
N TRP A 88 5.66 -2.04 2.65
CA TRP A 88 6.66 -2.99 3.16
C TRP A 88 6.26 -3.56 4.52
N GLN A 89 5.65 -2.75 5.39
CA GLN A 89 5.09 -3.24 6.64
C GLN A 89 4.01 -4.31 6.39
N SER A 90 3.13 -4.13 5.40
CA SER A 90 2.11 -5.12 5.04
C SER A 90 2.67 -6.36 4.33
N VAL A 91 3.89 -6.29 3.77
CA VAL A 91 4.60 -7.45 3.21
C VAL A 91 5.15 -8.31 4.35
N VAL A 92 5.73 -7.69 5.37
CA VAL A 92 6.34 -8.38 6.51
C VAL A 92 5.29 -8.86 7.52
N ASP A 93 4.32 -8.01 7.84
CA ASP A 93 3.21 -8.27 8.76
C ASP A 93 1.89 -7.82 8.13
N PRO A 94 1.22 -8.71 7.36
CA PRO A 94 -0.06 -8.40 6.73
C PRO A 94 -1.19 -8.13 7.73
N GLY A 95 -1.06 -8.52 9.02
CA GLY A 95 -2.06 -8.27 10.05
C GLY A 95 -2.09 -6.81 10.53
N SER A 96 -0.93 -6.15 10.54
CA SER A 96 -0.78 -4.75 10.97
C SER A 96 -1.54 -3.75 10.08
N LEU A 97 -1.62 -4.02 8.78
CA LEU A 97 -2.35 -3.17 7.83
C LEU A 97 -3.86 -3.34 8.01
N LYS A 98 -4.33 -4.57 8.27
CA LYS A 98 -5.75 -4.84 8.54
C LYS A 98 -6.24 -4.13 9.79
N GLN A 99 -5.43 -4.12 10.86
CA GLN A 99 -5.75 -3.36 12.08
C GLN A 99 -5.86 -1.86 11.79
N ALA A 100 -4.88 -1.28 11.09
CA ALA A 100 -4.89 0.14 10.75
C ALA A 100 -6.11 0.55 9.91
N ILE A 101 -6.56 -0.30 8.99
CA ILE A 101 -7.78 -0.07 8.19
C ILE A 101 -9.03 -0.21 9.06
N SER A 102 -9.11 -1.23 9.93
CA SER A 102 -10.27 -1.43 10.79
C SER A 102 -10.47 -0.30 11.81
N GLU A 103 -9.37 0.25 12.34
CA GLU A 103 -9.39 1.36 13.29
C GLU A 103 -9.89 2.65 12.61
N SER A 104 -9.51 2.87 11.34
CA SER A 104 -9.99 4.00 10.53
C SER A 104 -11.47 3.94 10.13
N ARG A 105 -12.13 2.77 10.27
CA ARG A 105 -13.56 2.58 9.94
C ARG A 105 -14.49 2.92 11.12
N THR A 106 -13.96 3.09 12.33
CA THR A 106 -14.74 3.30 13.57
C THR A 106 -14.96 4.77 13.98
N ASP A 107 -14.46 5.73 13.19
CA ASP A 107 -14.74 7.17 13.36
C ASP A 107 -15.85 7.66 12.42
#